data_AF-A0A8H4V3P3-F1
#
_entry.id   AF-A0A8H4V3P3-F1
#
_cell.length_a   1.000
_cell.length_b   1.000
_cell.length_c   1.000
_cell.angle_alpha   90.00
_cell.angle_beta   90.00
_cell.angle_gamma   90.00
#
_symmetry.space_group_name_H-M   'P 1'
#
loop_
_entity.id
_entity.type
_entity.pdbx_description
1 polymer ?
#
loop_
_entity_poly.entity_id
_entity_poly.type
_entity_poly.pdbx_seq_one_letter_code
_entity_poly.pdbx_strand_id
1 'polypeptide(L)'
;MGAAYIFYTGTDSGVTLNRFSQDLTLVDEDLPNSTVSLVYDVFMCAAQAALICAGARYISVVLPVLGLVVYFIQMTYLRTSRQVRHLDLEAKSPLLSHILDMYTGLETIRAYGWVQSFENIGISRLENSQRPFYTLYCIQRWLGLVLNMLVALVATLLIALATQID
;
A
#
# COMPACT_ATOMS: atom_id res chain seq x y z
N MET A 1 -1.46 16.77 27.80
CA MET A 1 -1.25 15.67 28.77
C MET A 1 -2.56 15.40 29.51
N GLY A 2 -3.51 14.69 28.89
CA GLY A 2 -4.87 14.48 29.44
C GLY A 2 -5.32 13.02 29.55
N ALA A 3 -4.45 12.05 29.29
CA ALA A 3 -4.80 10.63 29.35
C ALA A 3 -4.63 10.07 30.76
N ALA A 4 -5.50 9.13 31.14
CA ALA A 4 -5.47 8.46 32.44
C ALA A 4 -4.23 7.56 32.60
N TYR A 5 -3.73 7.42 33.83
CA TYR A 5 -2.55 6.61 34.16
C TYR A 5 -2.62 5.16 33.62
N ILE A 6 -3.82 4.57 33.60
CA ILE A 6 -4.09 3.22 33.06
C ILE A 6 -3.73 3.09 31.57
N PHE A 7 -3.90 4.16 30.80
CA PHE A 7 -3.53 4.16 29.38
C PHE A 7 -2.01 4.03 29.19
N TYR A 8 -1.23 4.68 30.06
CA TYR A 8 0.23 4.64 30.02
C TYR A 8 0.82 3.35 30.57
N THR A 9 0.13 2.66 31.49
CA THR A 9 0.58 1.37 32.02
C THR A 9 0.07 0.17 31.20
N GLY A 10 -1.05 0.32 30.48
CA GLY A 10 -1.65 -0.75 29.68
C GLY A 10 -1.22 -0.78 28.20
N THR A 11 -0.67 0.31 27.67
CA THR A 11 -0.27 0.41 26.26
C THR A 11 1.25 0.41 26.15
N ASP A 12 1.81 -0.44 25.30
CA ASP A 12 3.25 -0.44 25.04
C ASP A 12 3.67 0.91 24.41
N SER A 13 4.75 1.48 24.95
CA SER A 13 5.34 2.74 24.49
C SER A 13 5.67 2.72 23.00
N GLY A 14 6.03 1.56 22.46
CA GLY A 14 6.31 1.37 21.03
C GLY A 14 5.08 1.57 20.12
N VAL A 15 3.87 1.24 20.58
CA VAL A 15 2.63 1.49 19.82
C VAL A 15 2.37 2.99 19.71
N THR A 16 2.57 3.72 20.81
CA THR A 16 2.34 5.18 20.83
C THR A 16 3.37 5.90 19.97
N LEU A 17 4.64 5.48 20.02
CA LEU A 17 5.68 6.02 19.16
C LEU A 17 5.46 5.68 17.69
N ASN A 18 5.03 4.46 17.37
CA ASN A 18 4.71 4.07 16.00
C ASN A 18 3.63 4.97 15.41
N ARG A 19 2.56 5.26 16.18
CA ARG A 19 1.52 6.21 15.76
C ARG A 19 2.08 7.61 15.55
N PHE A 20 2.89 8.13 16.48
CA PHE A 20 3.43 9.48 16.36
C PHE A 20 4.50 9.63 15.28
N SER A 21 5.29 8.61 15.00
CA SER A 21 6.32 8.68 13.97
C SER A 21 5.78 8.32 12.59
N GLN A 22 5.01 7.24 12.48
CA GLN A 22 4.61 6.67 11.20
C GLN A 22 3.30 7.27 10.69
N ASP A 23 2.29 7.46 11.55
CA ASP A 23 1.02 8.06 11.11
C ASP A 23 1.18 9.57 10.83
N LEU A 24 2.08 10.24 11.54
CA LEU A 24 2.34 11.68 11.35
C LEU A 24 3.04 11.96 10.02
N THR A 25 4.04 11.14 9.64
CA THR A 25 4.64 11.20 8.30
C THR A 25 3.62 10.87 7.20
N LEU A 26 2.75 9.89 7.41
CA LEU A 26 1.69 9.55 6.44
C LEU A 26 0.72 10.71 6.21
N VAL A 27 0.36 11.45 7.26
CA VAL A 27 -0.57 12.58 7.19
C VAL A 27 0.09 13.82 6.57
N ASP A 28 1.35 14.08 6.91
CA ASP A 28 2.02 15.31 6.50
C ASP A 28 2.59 15.24 5.08
N GLU A 29 3.09 14.08 4.65
CA GLU A 29 3.78 13.94 3.35
C GLU A 29 2.96 13.13 2.34
N ASP A 30 2.55 11.90 2.70
CA ASP A 30 1.97 10.96 1.73
C ASP A 30 0.52 11.31 1.35
N LEU A 31 -0.29 11.75 2.31
CA LEU A 31 -1.72 12.02 2.10
C LEU A 31 -1.98 13.22 1.18
N PRO A 32 -1.32 14.39 1.35
CA PRO A 32 -1.50 15.50 0.43
C PRO A 32 -1.06 15.15 -0.99
N ASN A 33 0.09 14.48 -1.14
CA ASN A 33 0.61 14.08 -2.44
C ASN A 33 -0.35 13.10 -3.14
N SER A 34 -0.81 12.07 -2.43
CA SER A 34 -1.76 11.08 -2.96
C SER A 34 -3.09 11.71 -3.37
N THR A 35 -3.56 12.72 -2.63
CA THR A 35 -4.81 13.43 -2.94
C THR A 35 -4.69 14.24 -4.22
N VAL A 36 -3.58 14.96 -4.41
CA VAL A 36 -3.32 15.73 -5.64
C VAL A 36 -3.24 14.79 -6.85
N SER A 37 -2.53 13.67 -6.72
CA SER A 37 -2.45 12.66 -7.79
C SER A 37 -3.82 12.08 -8.14
N LEU A 38 -4.64 11.73 -7.14
CA LEU A 38 -5.99 11.20 -7.37
C LEU A 38 -6.84 12.20 -8.16
N VAL A 39 -6.86 13.47 -7.74
CA VAL A 39 -7.62 14.52 -8.44
C VAL A 39 -7.16 14.64 -9.89
N TYR A 40 -5.83 14.70 -10.12
CA TYR A 40 -5.25 14.75 -11.45
C TYR A 40 -5.68 13.55 -12.31
N ASP A 41 -5.54 12.33 -11.79
CA ASP A 41 -5.85 11.09 -12.51
C ASP A 41 -7.34 10.97 -12.86
N VAL A 42 -8.23 11.42 -11.98
CA VAL A 42 -9.69 11.44 -12.24
C VAL A 42 -10.03 12.40 -13.38
N PHE A 43 -9.46 13.61 -13.37
CA PHE A 43 -9.67 14.57 -14.45
C PHE A 43 -9.08 14.07 -15.78
N MET A 44 -7.89 13.48 -15.75
CA MET A 44 -7.25 12.90 -16.94
C MET A 44 -8.06 11.73 -17.49
N CYS A 45 -8.55 10.82 -16.65
CA CYS A 45 -9.42 9.72 -17.08
C CYS A 45 -10.72 10.24 -17.71
N ALA A 46 -11.36 11.26 -17.10
CA ALA A 46 -12.57 11.85 -17.65
C ALA A 46 -12.33 12.51 -19.02
N ALA A 47 -11.23 13.25 -19.16
CA ALA A 47 -10.84 13.88 -20.42
C ALA A 47 -10.55 12.84 -21.52
N GLN A 48 -9.80 11.77 -21.20
CA GLN A 48 -9.52 10.68 -22.13
C GLN A 48 -10.80 9.93 -22.55
N ALA A 49 -11.70 9.65 -21.60
CA ALA A 49 -12.98 9.05 -21.91
C ALA A 49 -13.83 9.93 -22.84
N ALA A 50 -13.87 11.25 -22.60
CA ALA A 50 -14.58 12.19 -23.46
C ALA A 50 -14.00 12.24 -24.89
N LEU A 51 -12.66 12.23 -25.02
CA LEU A 51 -11.99 12.18 -26.32
C LEU A 51 -12.31 10.89 -27.10
N ILE A 52 -12.32 9.73 -26.42
CA ILE A 52 -12.67 8.44 -27.04
C ILE A 52 -14.12 8.46 -27.53
N CYS A 53 -15.04 8.99 -26.73
CA CYS A 53 -16.45 9.11 -27.11
C CYS A 53 -16.67 10.05 -28.31
N ALA A 54 -15.86 11.11 -28.44
CA ALA A 54 -15.92 12.05 -29.56
C ALA A 54 -15.29 11.48 -30.85
N GLY A 55 -14.22 10.68 -30.74
CA GLY A 55 -13.44 10.21 -31.89
C GLY A 55 -14.07 9.06 -32.68
N ALA A 56 -14.72 8.10 -32.03
CA ALA A 56 -15.34 6.97 -32.74
C ALA A 56 -16.52 6.38 -31.95
N ARG A 57 -17.73 6.50 -32.51
CA ARG A 57 -18.97 6.02 -31.86
C ARG A 57 -18.95 4.51 -31.56
N TYR A 58 -18.26 3.72 -32.38
CA TYR A 58 -18.11 2.27 -32.20
C TYR A 58 -17.32 1.89 -30.94
N ILE A 59 -16.32 2.69 -30.55
CA ILE A 59 -15.44 2.38 -29.40
C ILE A 59 -16.15 2.67 -28.06
N SER A 60 -17.15 3.56 -28.06
CA SER A 60 -17.91 3.92 -26.86
C SER A 60 -18.63 2.73 -26.19
N VAL A 61 -18.99 1.69 -26.96
CA VAL A 61 -19.66 0.48 -26.45
C VAL A 61 -18.73 -0.40 -25.63
N VAL A 62 -17.41 -0.32 -25.85
CA VAL A 62 -16.41 -1.13 -25.14
C VAL A 62 -16.14 -0.56 -23.73
N LEU A 63 -16.24 0.76 -23.56
CA LEU A 63 -15.99 1.45 -22.28
C LEU A 63 -16.77 0.90 -21.08
N PRO A 64 -18.10 0.69 -21.13
CA PRO A 64 -18.85 0.17 -19.97
C PRO A 64 -18.44 -1.26 -19.61
N VAL A 65 -18.15 -2.11 -20.60
CA VAL A 65 -17.68 -3.48 -20.37
C VAL A 65 -16.31 -3.47 -19.67
N LEU A 66 -15.40 -2.63 -20.16
CA LEU A 66 -14.05 -2.48 -19.61
C LEU A 66 -14.09 -1.92 -18.18
N GLY A 67 -14.94 -0.91 -17.93
CA GLY A 67 -15.17 -0.35 -16.60
C GLY A 67 -15.70 -1.38 -15.59
N LEU A 68 -16.62 -2.24 -16.02
CA LEU A 68 -17.16 -3.32 -15.19
C LEU A 68 -16.07 -4.35 -14.83
N VAL A 69 -15.26 -4.79 -15.79
CA VAL A 69 -14.13 -5.70 -15.55
C VAL A 69 -13.12 -5.09 -14.57
N VAL A 70 -12.71 -3.84 -14.81
CA VAL A 70 -11.77 -3.12 -13.93
C VAL A 70 -12.35 -2.94 -12.53
N TYR A 71 -13.66 -2.69 -12.41
CA TYR A 71 -14.33 -2.55 -11.12
C TYR A 71 -14.23 -3.83 -10.28
N PHE A 72 -14.49 -5.01 -10.85
CA PHE A 72 -14.37 -6.28 -10.12
C PHE A 72 -12.92 -6.58 -9.70
N ILE A 73 -11.95 -6.28 -10.57
CA ILE A 73 -10.53 -6.44 -10.27
C ILE A 73 -10.13 -5.50 -9.13
N GLN A 74 -10.51 -4.22 -9.19
CA GLN A 74 -10.23 -3.25 -8.14
C GLN A 74 -10.90 -3.63 -6.82
N MET A 75 -12.15 -4.10 -6.84
CA MET A 75 -12.85 -4.51 -5.62
C MET A 75 -12.10 -5.64 -4.89
N THR A 76 -11.61 -6.62 -5.64
CA THR A 76 -10.82 -7.73 -5.09
C THR A 76 -9.46 -7.24 -4.58
N TYR A 77 -8.77 -6.42 -5.37
CA TYR A 77 -7.48 -5.85 -5.00
C TYR A 77 -7.55 -4.99 -3.73
N LEU A 78 -8.52 -4.09 -3.63
CA LEU A 78 -8.68 -3.18 -2.49
C LEU A 78 -8.95 -3.94 -1.20
N ARG A 79 -9.78 -5.00 -1.27
CA ARG A 79 -10.06 -5.84 -0.11
C ARG A 79 -8.79 -6.55 0.38
N THR A 80 -8.04 -7.17 -0.52
CA THR A 80 -6.83 -7.93 -0.17
C THR A 80 -5.70 -7.01 0.29
N SER A 81 -5.41 -5.93 -0.46
CA SER A 81 -4.35 -4.97 -0.12
C SER A 81 -4.58 -4.30 1.24
N ARG A 82 -5.83 -3.97 1.58
CA ARG A 82 -6.17 -3.41 2.90
C ARG A 82 -5.86 -4.37 4.05
N GLN A 83 -6.15 -5.65 3.89
CA GLN A 83 -5.85 -6.65 4.92
C GLN A 83 -4.33 -6.84 5.08
N VAL A 84 -3.59 -6.91 3.97
CA VAL A 84 -2.12 -7.05 4.02
C VAL A 84 -1.47 -5.79 4.60
N ARG A 85 -1.99 -4.60 4.30
CA ARG A 85 -1.52 -3.34 4.92
C ARG A 85 -1.73 -3.32 6.43
N HIS A 86 -2.82 -3.92 6.93
CA HIS A 86 -3.01 -4.06 8.38
C HIS A 86 -1.95 -4.95 9.01
N LEU A 87 -1.67 -6.11 8.38
CA LEU A 87 -0.62 -7.02 8.83
C LEU A 87 0.77 -6.37 8.80
N ASP A 88 1.05 -5.51 7.81
CA ASP A 88 2.30 -4.74 7.72
C ASP A 88 2.47 -3.80 8.92
N LEU A 89 1.42 -3.06 9.28
CA LEU A 89 1.44 -2.16 10.43
C LEU A 89 1.60 -2.91 11.75
N GLU A 90 0.88 -4.01 11.93
CA GLU A 90 0.98 -4.86 13.13
C GLU A 90 2.36 -5.48 13.29
N ALA A 91 2.98 -5.94 12.19
CA ALA A 91 4.29 -6.59 12.23
C ALA A 91 5.44 -5.60 12.49
N LYS A 92 5.27 -4.31 12.20
CA LYS A 92 6.26 -3.24 12.48
C LYS A 92 6.26 -2.79 13.94
N SER A 93 5.12 -2.83 14.63
CA SER A 93 5.02 -2.43 16.04
C SER A 93 6.02 -3.13 16.97
N PRO A 94 6.15 -4.48 17.00
CA PRO A 94 7.07 -5.15 17.92
C PRO A 94 8.55 -4.89 17.59
N LEU A 95 8.88 -4.60 16.33
CA LEU A 95 10.24 -4.22 15.93
C LEU A 95 10.61 -2.86 16.54
N LEU A 96 9.70 -1.89 16.49
CA LEU A 96 9.92 -0.57 17.07
C LEU A 96 10.03 -0.62 18.60
N SER A 97 9.17 -1.39 19.29
CA SER A 97 9.30 -1.62 20.74
C SER A 97 10.68 -2.18 21.10
N HIS A 98 11.15 -3.19 20.37
CA HIS A 98 12.48 -3.79 20.60
C HIS A 98 13.63 -2.79 20.41
N ILE A 99 13.54 -1.89 19.43
CA ILE A 99 14.55 -0.84 19.21
C ILE A 99 14.56 0.16 20.38
N LEU A 100 13.40 0.51 20.93
CA LEU A 100 13.30 1.40 22.09
C LEU A 100 13.85 0.75 23.37
N ASP A 101 13.54 -0.52 23.60
CA ASP A 101 14.08 -1.29 24.71
C ASP A 101 15.61 -1.39 24.63
N MET A 102 16.14 -1.61 23.41
CA MET A 102 17.58 -1.62 23.17
C MET A 102 18.22 -0.24 23.43
N TYR A 103 17.56 0.84 22.99
CA TYR A 103 18.08 2.20 23.16
C TYR A 103 18.12 2.61 24.64
N THR A 104 17.07 2.31 25.40
CA THR A 104 16.97 2.63 26.83
C THR A 104 17.85 1.73 27.71
N GLY A 105 18.00 0.46 27.32
CA GLY A 105 18.75 -0.55 28.06
C GLY A 105 20.18 -0.79 27.56
N LEU A 106 20.73 0.06 26.69
CA LEU A 106 21.98 -0.21 25.96
C LEU A 106 23.17 -0.53 26.89
N GLU A 107 23.34 0.27 27.95
CA GLU A 107 24.43 0.09 28.91
C GLU A 107 24.29 -1.24 29.68
N THR A 108 23.06 -1.60 30.03
CA THR A 108 22.77 -2.88 30.69
C THR A 108 23.06 -4.05 29.75
N ILE A 109 22.60 -4.01 28.50
CA ILE A 109 22.83 -5.07 27.51
C ILE A 109 24.33 -5.29 27.28
N ARG A 110 25.11 -4.21 27.21
CA ARG A 110 26.58 -4.29 27.08
C ARG A 110 27.24 -4.84 28.34
N ALA A 111 26.84 -4.38 29.52
CA ALA A 111 27.41 -4.82 30.79
C ALA A 111 27.19 -6.33 31.03
N TYR A 112 26.05 -6.88 30.60
CA TYR A 112 25.73 -8.31 30.72
C TYR A 112 26.19 -9.17 29.53
N GLY A 113 26.77 -8.56 28.48
CA GLY A 113 27.23 -9.29 27.29
C GLY A 113 26.10 -9.88 26.43
N TRP A 114 24.89 -9.33 26.50
CA TRP A 114 23.69 -9.86 25.81
C TRP A 114 23.49 -9.36 24.37
N VAL A 115 24.47 -8.63 23.82
CA VAL A 115 24.41 -7.98 22.51
C VAL A 115 23.97 -8.96 21.41
N GLN A 116 24.62 -10.13 21.32
CA GLN A 116 24.31 -11.11 20.26
C GLN A 116 22.89 -11.67 20.37
N SER A 117 22.39 -11.87 21.59
CA SER A 117 21.04 -12.38 21.81
C SER A 117 19.99 -11.35 21.38
N PHE A 118 20.19 -10.08 21.75
CA PHE A 118 19.32 -8.99 21.33
C PHE A 118 19.37 -8.77 19.81
N GLU A 119 20.54 -8.90 19.19
CA GLU A 119 20.69 -8.82 17.74
C GLU A 119 19.89 -9.92 17.03
N ASN A 120 20.00 -11.18 17.48
CA ASN A 120 19.26 -12.30 16.89
C ASN A 120 17.74 -12.12 17.00
N ILE A 121 17.26 -11.58 18.13
CA ILE A 121 15.84 -11.23 18.31
C ILE A 121 15.45 -10.11 17.34
N GLY A 122 16.27 -9.08 17.22
CA GLY A 122 16.06 -7.96 16.30
C GLY A 122 15.95 -8.43 14.84
N ILE A 123 16.86 -9.30 14.38
CA ILE A 123 16.83 -9.88 13.03
C ILE A 123 15.54 -10.66 12.81
N SER A 124 15.13 -11.52 13.75
CA SER A 124 13.88 -12.27 13.62
C SER A 124 12.64 -11.37 13.55
N ARG A 125 12.59 -10.29 14.34
CA ARG A 125 11.50 -9.31 14.27
C ARG A 125 11.51 -8.53 12.95
N LEU A 126 12.69 -8.19 12.44
CA LEU A 126 12.86 -7.53 11.15
C LEU A 126 12.35 -8.41 10.01
N GLU A 127 12.78 -9.67 9.95
CA GLU A 127 12.32 -10.63 8.93
C GLU A 127 10.79 -10.78 8.94
N ASN A 128 10.19 -10.86 10.13
CA ASN A 128 8.74 -10.96 10.27
C ASN A 128 8.02 -9.70 9.75
N SER A 129 8.59 -8.50 9.98
CA SER A 129 8.03 -7.24 9.45
C SER A 129 8.16 -7.09 7.93
N GLN A 130 9.16 -7.73 7.31
CA GLN A 130 9.40 -7.63 5.86
C GLN A 130 8.43 -8.49 5.03
N ARG A 131 7.93 -9.60 5.57
CA ARG A 131 6.99 -10.51 4.87
C ARG A 131 5.71 -9.80 4.38
N PRO A 132 4.93 -9.11 5.24
CA PRO A 132 3.72 -8.42 4.79
C PRO A 132 4.03 -7.26 3.85
N PHE A 133 5.12 -6.52 4.09
CA PHE A 133 5.60 -5.47 3.18
C PHE A 133 5.85 -5.99 1.76
N TYR A 134 6.61 -7.08 1.63
CA TYR A 134 6.89 -7.69 0.34
C TYR A 134 5.63 -8.23 -0.33
N THR A 135 4.72 -8.83 0.45
CA THR A 135 3.44 -9.33 -0.05
C THR A 135 2.58 -8.20 -0.63
N LEU A 136 2.53 -7.04 0.04
CA LEU A 136 1.81 -5.86 -0.46
C LEU A 136 2.41 -5.37 -1.78
N TYR A 137 3.75 -5.34 -1.89
CA TYR A 137 4.45 -4.97 -3.11
C TYR A 137 4.14 -5.93 -4.27
N CYS A 138 4.11 -7.25 -4.01
CA CYS A 138 3.71 -8.25 -5.01
C CYS A 138 2.28 -8.04 -5.49
N ILE A 139 1.34 -7.73 -4.59
CA ILE A 139 -0.07 -7.48 -4.94
C ILE A 139 -0.20 -6.21 -5.82
N GLN A 140 0.54 -5.15 -5.52
CA GLN A 140 0.59 -3.94 -6.35
C GLN A 140 1.12 -4.25 -7.76
N ARG A 141 2.21 -5.03 -7.85
CA ARG A 141 2.81 -5.41 -9.13
C ARG A 141 1.90 -6.33 -9.95
N TRP A 142 1.19 -7.23 -9.27
CA TRP A 142 0.17 -8.08 -9.89
C TRP A 142 -0.96 -7.25 -10.50
N LEU A 143 -1.49 -6.25 -9.78
CA LEU A 143 -2.52 -5.36 -10.32
C LEU A 143 -2.02 -4.65 -11.58
N GLY A 144 -0.81 -4.07 -11.53
CA GLY A 144 -0.21 -3.41 -12.69
C GLY A 144 -0.06 -4.35 -13.89
N LEU A 145 0.35 -5.61 -13.67
CA LEU A 145 0.44 -6.61 -14.72
C LEU A 145 -0.92 -6.90 -15.36
N VAL A 146 -1.95 -7.15 -14.55
CA VAL A 146 -3.31 -7.47 -15.02
C VAL A 146 -3.91 -6.31 -15.81
N LEU A 147 -3.76 -5.06 -15.33
CA LEU A 147 -4.25 -3.88 -16.05
C LEU A 147 -3.52 -3.68 -17.38
N ASN A 148 -2.20 -3.86 -17.43
CA ASN A 148 -1.45 -3.77 -18.69
C ASN A 148 -1.85 -4.87 -19.70
N MET A 149 -2.09 -6.09 -19.22
CA MET A 149 -2.61 -7.16 -20.07
C MET A 149 -3.99 -6.84 -20.63
N LEU A 150 -4.89 -6.25 -19.82
CA LEU A 150 -6.20 -5.79 -20.30
C LEU A 150 -6.07 -4.71 -21.37
N VAL A 151 -5.19 -3.73 -21.17
CA VAL A 151 -4.93 -2.68 -22.17
C VAL A 151 -4.40 -3.28 -23.47
N ALA A 152 -3.44 -4.21 -23.41
CA ALA A 152 -2.90 -4.89 -24.58
C ALA A 152 -3.96 -5.71 -25.32
N LEU A 153 -4.82 -6.43 -24.59
CA LEU A 153 -5.93 -7.18 -25.18
C LEU A 153 -6.93 -6.26 -25.89
N VAL A 154 -7.29 -5.14 -25.26
CA VAL A 154 -8.23 -4.18 -25.87
C VAL A 154 -7.60 -3.52 -27.10
N ALA A 155 -6.34 -3.11 -27.03
CA ALA A 155 -5.63 -2.49 -28.16
C ALA A 155 -5.52 -3.45 -29.36
N THR A 156 -5.18 -4.72 -29.13
CA THR A 156 -5.08 -5.73 -30.19
C THR A 156 -6.43 -6.01 -30.84
N LEU A 157 -7.50 -6.13 -30.05
CA LEU A 157 -8.86 -6.30 -30.58
C LEU A 157 -9.32 -5.09 -31.40
N LEU A 158 -9.04 -3.87 -30.93
CA LEU A 158 -9.40 -2.64 -31.64
C LEU A 158 -8.70 -2.55 -33.00
N ILE A 159 -7.40 -2.84 -33.05
CA ILE A 159 -6.63 -2.83 -34.32
C ILE A 159 -7.16 -3.92 -35.26
N ALA A 160 -7.38 -5.13 -34.76
CA ALA A 160 -7.89 -6.23 -35.59
C ALA A 160 -9.27 -5.93 -36.19
N LEU A 161 -10.17 -5.30 -35.42
CA LEU A 161 -11.46 -4.84 -35.92
C LEU A 161 -11.32 -3.71 -36.94
N ALA A 162 -10.45 -2.74 -36.69
CA ALA A 162 -10.21 -1.64 -37.63
C ALA A 162 -9.73 -2.16 -39.00
N THR A 163 -8.81 -3.13 -39.02
CA THR A 163 -8.30 -3.73 -40.26
C THR A 163 -9.29 -4.60 -41.03
N GLN A 164 -10.41 -5.00 -40.41
CA GLN A 164 -11.48 -5.77 -41.08
C GLN A 164 -12.61 -4.87 -41.62
N ILE A 165 -12.64 -3.60 -41.20
CA ILE A 165 -13.70 -2.64 -41.54
C ILE A 165 -13.26 -1.72 -42.72
N ASP A 166 -11.97 -1.65 -43.02
CA ASP A 166 -11.41 -1.07 -44.27
C ASP A 166 -11.30 -2.13 -45.39
#